data_AF-A0A498Q9B6-F1
#
_entry.id   AF-A0A498Q9B6-F1
#
_cell.length_a   1.000
_cell.length_b   1.000
_cell.length_c   1.000
_cell.angle_alpha   90.00
_cell.angle_beta   90.00
_cell.angle_gamma   90.00
#
_symmetry.space_group_name_H-M   'P 1'
#
loop_
_entity.id
_entity.type
_entity.pdbx_description
1 polymer ?
#
loop_
_entity_poly.entity_id
_entity_poly.type
_entity_poly.pdbx_seq_one_letter_code
_entity_poly.pdbx_strand_id
1 'polypeptide(L)' 'MSDEYEWAPLRLPPEVTRLSASTRLSIEAEYRGWELTRVRLYTDGSRRVLLRRKKSRLDNPLTHQPEL' A
#
# COMPACT_ATOMS: atom_id res chain seq x y z
N MET A 1 -16.73 6.63 -11.15
CA MET A 1 -15.37 7.15 -11.44
C MET A 1 -14.43 6.93 -10.24
N SER A 2 -14.48 5.78 -9.55
CA SER A 2 -13.75 5.59 -8.28
C SER A 2 -13.14 4.20 -8.09
N ASP A 3 -13.11 3.37 -9.13
CA ASP A 3 -12.58 2.00 -9.07
C ASP A 3 -11.19 1.83 -9.68
N GLU A 4 -10.53 2.91 -10.13
CA GLU A 4 -9.20 2.81 -10.76
C GLU A 4 -8.08 2.48 -9.76
N TYR A 5 -8.27 2.79 -8.48
CA TYR A 5 -7.23 2.62 -7.46
C TYR A 5 -7.65 1.64 -6.36
N GLU A 6 -6.68 0.87 -5.91
CA GLU A 6 -6.72 0.10 -4.67
C GLU A 6 -6.05 0.90 -3.55
N TRP A 7 -6.54 0.72 -2.33
CA TRP A 7 -6.08 1.43 -1.13
C TRP A 7 -5.66 0.44 -0.05
N ALA A 8 -4.47 0.64 0.53
CA ALA A 8 -3.96 -0.17 1.63
C ALA A 8 -3.65 0.71 2.85
N PRO A 9 -4.44 0.62 3.93
CA PRO A 9 -4.10 1.25 5.20
C PRO A 9 -3.10 0.39 5.97
N LEU A 10 -2.02 1.01 6.46
CA LEU A 10 -1.00 0.38 7.29
C LEU A 10 -0.86 1.13 8.61
N ARG A 11 -0.63 0.40 9.70
CA ARG A 11 -0.20 0.96 10.98
C ARG A 11 1.24 0.55 11.25
N LEU A 12 2.10 1.54 11.46
CA LEU A 12 3.47 1.34 11.90
C LEU A 12 3.53 1.59 13.41
N PRO A 13 3.96 0.59 14.18
CA PRO A 13 4.23 0.76 15.61
C PRO A 13 5.33 1.82 15.89
N PRO A 14 5.41 2.34 17.12
CA PRO A 14 6.41 3.33 17.51
C PRO A 14 7.85 2.82 17.49
N GLU A 15 8.08 1.51 17.71
CA GLU A 15 9.41 0.90 17.68
C GLU A 15 10.03 0.86 16.28
N VAL A 16 9.20 1.00 15.24
CA VAL A 16 9.70 1.10 13.87
C VAL A 16 10.35 2.47 13.70
N THR A 17 11.64 2.52 13.40
CA THR A 17 12.31 3.81 13.18
C THR A 17 11.78 4.50 11.92
N ARG A 18 12.04 5.81 11.79
CA ARG A 18 11.72 6.55 10.56
C ARG A 18 12.45 5.96 9.35
N LEU A 19 13.72 5.61 9.52
CA LEU A 19 14.57 5.06 8.46
C LEU A 19 14.05 3.70 7.97
N SER A 20 13.78 2.77 8.90
CA SER A 20 13.25 1.45 8.54
C SER A 20 11.88 1.53 7.87
N ALA A 21 11.01 2.43 8.34
CA ALA A 21 9.75 2.71 7.68
C ALA A 21 9.94 3.24 6.25
N SER A 22 10.82 4.22 6.04
CA SER A 22 11.07 4.76 4.69
C SER A 22 11.60 3.69 3.75
N THR A 23 12.57 2.87 4.19
CA THR A 23 13.13 1.79 3.36
C THR A 23 12.05 0.80 2.94
N ARG A 24 11.22 0.32 3.88
CA ARG A 24 10.13 -0.62 3.58
C ARG A 24 9.11 -0.02 2.61
N LEU A 25 8.69 1.22 2.84
CA LEU A 25 7.71 1.89 1.97
C LEU A 25 8.27 2.16 0.57
N SER A 26 9.56 2.49 0.45
CA SER A 26 10.22 2.63 -0.84
C SER A 26 10.28 1.31 -1.61
N ILE A 27 10.54 0.18 -0.94
CA ILE A 27 10.52 -1.14 -1.57
C ILE A 27 9.11 -1.46 -2.10
N GLU A 28 8.06 -1.22 -1.30
CA GLU A 28 6.67 -1.44 -1.74
C GLU A 28 6.30 -0.53 -2.93
N ALA A 29 6.83 0.70 -2.96
CA ALA A 29 6.62 1.60 -4.09
C ALA A 29 7.29 1.09 -5.37
N GLU A 30 8.58 0.74 -5.28
CA GLU A 30 9.38 0.30 -6.40
C GLU A 30 8.86 -1.01 -7.00
N TYR A 31 8.57 -2.00 -6.16
CA TYR A 31 8.30 -3.37 -6.63
C TYR A 31 6.83 -3.75 -6.65
N ARG A 32 5.96 -3.04 -5.92
CA ARG A 32 4.52 -3.35 -5.86
C ARG A 32 3.62 -2.21 -6.34
N GLY A 33 4.22 -1.11 -6.78
CA GLY A 33 3.49 0.05 -7.31
C GLY A 33 2.69 0.81 -6.27
N TRP A 34 3.01 0.66 -4.98
CA TRP A 34 2.32 1.38 -3.91
C TRP A 34 2.84 2.80 -3.75
N GLU A 35 1.95 3.78 -3.86
CA GLU A 35 2.24 5.17 -3.63
C GLU A 35 1.77 5.63 -2.24
N LEU A 36 2.62 6.39 -1.55
CA LEU A 36 2.27 7.08 -0.31
C LEU A 36 1.26 8.20 -0.57
N THR A 37 0.06 8.10 0.01
CA THR A 37 -0.96 9.15 -0.10
C THR A 37 -1.06 10.01 1.16
N ARG A 38 -1.00 9.37 2.34
CA ARG A 38 -1.14 10.09 3.61
C ARG A 38 -0.33 9.40 4.69
N VAL A 39 0.31 10.20 5.54
CA VAL A 39 0.97 9.74 6.76
C VAL A 39 0.47 10.58 7.93
N ARG A 40 0.12 9.93 9.04
CA ARG A 40 -0.22 10.60 10.29
C ARG A 40 0.58 9.98 11.42
N LEU A 41 1.38 10.80 12.09
CA LEU A 41 2.08 10.44 13.32
C LEU A 41 1.17 10.76 14.52
N TYR A 42 1.12 9.84 15.48
CA TYR A 42 0.38 10.00 16.73
C TYR A 42 1.35 10.28 17.88
N THR A 43 0.81 10.77 18.99
CA THR A 43 1.56 11.13 20.20
C THR A 43 2.20 9.91 20.88
N ASP A 44 1.65 8.71 20.66
CA ASP A 44 2.22 7.43 21.10
C ASP A 44 3.40 6.96 20.23
N GLY A 45 3.80 7.75 19.22
CA GLY A 45 4.86 7.44 18.26
C GLY A 45 4.41 6.52 17.11
N SER A 46 3.20 5.97 17.16
CA SER A 46 2.67 5.16 16.08
C SER A 46 2.34 6.01 14.86
N ARG A 47 2.40 5.41 13.66
CA ARG A 47 2.03 6.09 12.41
C ARG A 47 0.93 5.32 11.69
N ARG A 48 -0.06 6.02 11.16
CA ARG A 48 -0.96 5.47 10.14
C ARG A 48 -0.53 5.97 8.77
N VAL A 49 -0.39 5.03 7.85
CA VAL A 49 0.00 5.28 6.47
C VAL A 49 -1.15 4.82 5.58
N LEU A 50 -1.52 5.62 4.61
CA LEU A 50 -2.44 5.24 3.55
C LEU A 50 -1.66 5.16 2.25
N LEU A 51 -1.68 3.98 1.65
CA LEU A 51 -1.10 3.71 0.35
C LEU A 51 -2.20 3.59 -0.71
N ARG A 52 -1.85 3.91 -1.95
CA ARG A 52 -2.70 3.67 -3.12
C ARG A 52 -1.90 3.02 -4.23
N ARG A 53 -2.54 2.24 -5.08
CA ARG A 53 -1.96 1.78 -6.35
C ARG A 53 -3.06 1.71 -7.40
N LYS A 54 -2.73 1.86 -8.69
CA LYS A 54 -3.71 1.61 -9.75
C LYS A 54 -4.04 0.13 -9.82
N LYS A 55 -5.32 -0.21 -9.97
CA LYS A 55 -5.74 -1.59 -10.27
C LYS A 55 -5.19 -1.96 -11.65
N SER A 56 -4.42 -3.04 -11.71
CA SER A 56 -4.00 -3.60 -12.99
C SER A 56 -5.18 -4.33 -13.62
N ARG A 57 -5.36 -4.22 -14.94
CA ARG A 57 -6.41 -4.97 -15.66
C ARG A 57 -6.22 -6.49 -15.56
N LEU A 58 -5.00 -6.94 -15.27
CA LEU A 58 -4.65 -8.35 -15.07
C LEU A 58 -5.02 -8.88 -13.68
N ASP A 59 -5.31 -8.00 -12.72
CA ASP A 59 -5.75 -8.38 -11.36
C ASP A 59 -7.25 -8.69 -11.31
N ASN A 60 -7.91 -8.83 -12.47
CA ASN A 60 -9.28 -9.33 -12.59
C ASN A 60 -9.26 -10.87 -12.56
N PRO A 61 -9.70 -11.51 -11.46
CA PRO A 61 -9.63 -12.96 -11.30
C PRO A 61 -10.55 -13.75 -12.25
N LEU A 62 -11.32 -13.09 -13.13
CA LEU A 62 -12.16 -13.75 -14.15
C LEU A 62 -11.37 -14.40 -15.31
N THR A 63 -10.04 -14.38 -15.30
CA THR A 63 -9.23 -14.91 -16.42
C THR A 63 -8.73 -16.35 -16.20
N HIS A 64 -9.16 -17.02 -15.12
CA HIS A 64 -8.83 -18.41 -14.82
C HIS A 64 -10.06 -19.33 -14.83
N GLN A 65 -10.96 -19.18 -15.80
CA GLN A 65 -11.91 -20.24 -16.14
C GLN A 65 -11.16 -21.24 -17.03
N PRO A 66 -10.76 -22.45 -16.56
CA PRO A 66 -10.41 -23.50 -17.48
C PRO A 66 -11.72 -23.90 -18.17
N GLU A 67 -11.86 -23.54 -19.44
CA GLU A 67 -12.88 -24.09 -20.31
C GLU A 67 -12.72 -25.63 -20.29
N LEU A 68 -13.83 -26.33 -20.00
CA LEU A 68 -13.93 -27.79 -19.93
C LEU A 68 -13.66 -28.46 -21.27
#